data_AF-A0A3B8KPY0-F1
#
_entry.id   AF-A0A3B8KPY0-F1
#
_cell.length_a   1.000
_cell.length_b   1.000
_cell.length_c   1.000
_cell.angle_alpha   90.00
_cell.angle_beta   90.00
_cell.angle_gamma   90.00
#
_symmetry.space_group_name_H-M   'P 1'
#
loop_
_entity.id
_entity.type
_entity.pdbx_description
1 polymer ?
#
loop_
_entity_poly.entity_id
_entity_poly.type
_entity_poly.pdbx_seq_one_letter_code
_entity_poly.pdbx_strand_id
1 'polypeptide(L)'
;WALLLEAVPPELTQFLAKKLEIPVYSIGAGGPCDGQLLICGDMLGLFQAFTPKFVKKYANVAEIETEAFKEYIKEVKEGKFPTDDHCYHILSDREKEYYEMLKEYE
;
A
#
# COMPACT_ATOMS: atom_id res chain seq x y z
N TRP A 1 9.70 26.36 -8.74
CA TRP A 1 8.46 25.86 -9.36
C TRP A 1 8.84 24.92 -10.50
N ALA A 2 7.96 24.04 -10.94
CA ALA A 2 8.27 22.96 -11.88
C ALA A 2 7.05 22.63 -12.78
N LEU A 3 7.28 21.88 -13.86
CA LEU A 3 6.25 21.41 -14.79
C LEU A 3 6.23 19.88 -14.83
N LEU A 4 5.05 19.27 -14.71
CA LEU A 4 4.84 17.84 -14.93
C LEU A 4 4.20 17.63 -16.30
N LEU A 5 4.79 16.74 -17.10
CA LEU A 5 4.26 16.30 -18.38
C LEU A 5 3.68 14.90 -18.25
N GLU A 6 2.39 14.77 -18.55
CA GLU A 6 1.65 13.51 -18.48
C GLU A 6 1.17 13.09 -19.86
N ALA A 7 1.47 11.83 -20.23
CA ALA A 7 0.95 11.19 -21.44
C ALA A 7 1.16 11.96 -22.76
N VAL A 8 2.28 12.68 -22.89
CA VAL A 8 2.69 13.37 -24.13
C VAL A 8 3.82 12.61 -24.87
N PRO A 9 4.00 12.82 -26.18
CA PRO A 9 5.11 12.20 -26.93
C PRO A 9 6.49 12.57 -26.34
N PRO A 10 7.45 11.63 -26.25
CA PRO A 10 8.80 11.89 -25.75
C PRO A 10 9.56 13.02 -26.48
N GLU A 11 9.27 13.24 -27.76
CA GLU A 11 9.85 14.31 -28.57
C GLU A 11 9.42 15.69 -28.06
N LEU A 12 8.16 15.83 -27.63
CA LEU A 12 7.66 17.06 -27.03
C LEU A 12 8.27 17.29 -25.64
N THR A 13 8.40 16.24 -24.83
CA THR A 13 9.11 16.30 -23.55
C THR A 13 10.54 16.79 -23.73
N GLN A 14 11.27 16.23 -24.70
CA GLN A 14 12.64 16.65 -25.00
C GLN A 14 12.71 18.11 -25.44
N PHE A 15 11.77 18.57 -26.27
CA PHE A 15 11.70 19.96 -26.70
C PHE A 15 11.48 20.90 -25.50
N LEU A 16 10.51 20.58 -24.63
CA LEU A 16 10.17 21.40 -23.47
C LEU A 16 11.28 21.42 -22.42
N ALA A 17 11.89 20.26 -22.10
CA ALA A 17 13.01 20.16 -21.17
C ALA A 17 14.24 20.95 -21.61
N LYS A 18 14.48 21.09 -22.93
CA LYS A 18 15.56 21.94 -23.45
C LYS A 18 15.22 23.43 -23.48
N LYS A 19 13.93 23.78 -23.54
CA LYS A 19 13.46 25.16 -23.74
C LYS A 19 13.24 25.91 -22.43
N LEU A 20 12.78 25.21 -21.40
CA LEU A 20 12.40 25.79 -20.12
C LEU A 20 13.61 25.81 -19.17
N GLU A 21 13.70 26.85 -18.34
CA GLU A 21 14.74 26.98 -17.30
C GLU A 21 14.33 26.34 -15.97
N ILE A 22 13.11 25.80 -15.89
CA ILE A 22 12.57 25.12 -14.71
C ILE A 22 12.56 23.61 -14.85
N PRO A 23 12.60 22.86 -13.74
CA PRO A 23 12.52 21.41 -13.77
C PRO A 23 11.28 20.91 -14.51
N VAL A 24 11.50 19.99 -15.44
CA VAL A 24 10.47 19.25 -16.16
C VAL A 24 10.48 17.81 -15.66
N TYR A 25 9.36 17.34 -15.13
CA TYR A 25 9.15 15.96 -14.72
C TYR A 25 8.23 15.24 -15.72
N SER A 26 8.32 13.92 -15.80
CA SER A 26 7.43 13.13 -16.65
C SER A 26 6.75 11.98 -15.94
N ILE A 27 5.51 11.72 -16.31
CA ILE A 27 4.80 10.46 -16.09
C ILE A 27 4.24 10.00 -17.43
N GLY A 28 4.78 8.89 -17.96
CA GLY A 28 4.40 8.40 -19.28
C GLY A 28 4.71 9.32 -20.46
N ALA A 29 5.65 10.25 -20.28
CA ALA A 29 6.06 11.23 -21.28
C ALA A 29 7.51 11.07 -21.76
N GLY A 30 8.15 9.93 -21.49
CA GLY A 30 9.53 9.63 -21.91
C GLY A 30 10.61 10.14 -20.94
N GLY A 31 11.84 9.70 -21.18
CA GLY A 31 13.01 9.98 -20.33
C GLY A 31 13.79 11.31 -20.48
N PRO A 32 13.67 12.11 -21.57
CA PRO A 32 14.47 13.34 -21.73
C PRO A 32 13.94 14.51 -20.89
N CYS A 33 14.00 14.40 -19.57
CA CYS A 33 13.50 15.36 -18.58
C CYS A 33 14.32 15.27 -17.29
N ASP A 34 14.07 16.14 -16.31
CA ASP A 34 14.85 16.25 -15.07
C ASP A 34 14.47 15.20 -14.01
N GLY A 35 13.35 14.50 -14.20
CA GLY A 35 12.96 13.42 -13.31
C GLY A 35 11.70 12.67 -13.74
N GLN A 36 11.47 11.53 -13.09
CA GLN A 36 10.36 10.64 -13.38
C GLN A 36 9.38 10.59 -12.21
N LEU A 37 8.10 10.49 -12.54
CA LEU A 37 7.00 10.27 -11.60
C LEU A 37 6.25 9.00 -11.98
N LEU A 38 5.96 8.18 -10.97
CA LEU A 38 5.01 7.06 -11.02
C LEU A 38 4.15 7.09 -9.76
N ILE A 39 2.91 6.64 -9.87
CA ILE A 39 2.03 6.48 -8.71
C ILE A 39 2.47 5.26 -7.91
N CYS A 40 2.60 5.40 -6.59
CA CYS A 40 3.10 4.34 -5.71
C CYS A 40 2.29 3.04 -5.84
N GLY A 41 0.95 3.13 -5.85
CA GLY A 41 0.08 1.95 -5.98
C GLY A 41 0.22 1.23 -7.31
N ASP A 42 0.44 1.97 -8.39
CA ASP A 42 0.68 1.41 -9.72
C ASP A 42 2.02 0.67 -9.77
N MET A 43 3.09 1.28 -9.26
CA MET A 43 4.41 0.64 -9.24
C MET A 43 4.49 -0.54 -8.26
N LEU A 44 3.74 -0.51 -7.16
CA LEU A 44 3.67 -1.61 -6.19
C LEU A 44 2.69 -2.71 -6.61
N GLY A 45 1.90 -2.49 -7.67
CA GLY A 45 0.92 -3.47 -8.13
C GLY A 45 -0.22 -3.69 -7.15
N LEU A 46 -0.67 -2.65 -6.43
CA LEU A 46 -1.83 -2.70 -5.53
C LEU A 46 -3.15 -2.89 -6.29
N PHE A 47 -3.24 -2.33 -7.49
CA PHE A 47 -4.41 -2.48 -8.35
C PHE A 47 -4.07 -3.41 -9.52
N GLN A 48 -4.82 -4.51 -9.65
CA GLN A 48 -4.58 -5.50 -10.71
C GLN A 48 -5.49 -5.32 -11.93
N ALA A 49 -6.65 -4.67 -11.78
CA ALA A 49 -7.64 -4.55 -12.85
C ALA A 49 -7.18 -3.70 -14.05
N PHE A 50 -6.30 -2.73 -13.82
CA PHE A 50 -5.76 -1.87 -14.85
C PHE A 50 -4.33 -1.47 -14.51
N THR A 51 -3.47 -1.38 -15.52
CA THR A 51 -2.12 -0.84 -15.36
C THR A 51 -1.83 0.01 -16.59
N PRO A 52 -1.65 1.34 -16.42
CA PRO A 52 -1.33 2.21 -17.55
C PRO A 52 -0.07 1.72 -18.27
N LYS A 53 -0.03 1.86 -19.60
CA LYS A 53 1.07 1.35 -20.45
C LYS A 53 2.47 1.82 -20.05
N PHE A 54 2.57 2.99 -19.40
CA PHE A 54 3.83 3.60 -19.00
C PHE A 54 4.30 3.16 -17.61
N VAL A 55 3.49 2.40 -16.89
CA VAL A 55 3.84 1.91 -15.55
C VAL A 55 4.71 0.67 -15.69
N LYS A 56 5.85 0.68 -15.01
CA LYS A 56 6.58 -0.53 -14.65
C LYS A 56 6.16 -0.95 -13.25
N LYS A 57 5.59 -2.15 -13.12
CA LYS A 57 5.38 -2.79 -11.81
C LYS A 57 6.74 -3.27 -11.28
N TYR A 58 7.04 -2.90 -10.05
CA TYR A 58 8.22 -3.35 -9.29
C TYR A 58 7.85 -4.41 -8.24
N ALA A 59 6.57 -4.53 -7.90
CA ALA A 59 6.05 -5.56 -7.01
C ALA A 59 4.62 -5.99 -7.40
N ASN A 60 4.13 -7.06 -6.78
CA ASN A 60 2.74 -7.49 -6.83
C ASN A 60 2.15 -7.53 -5.40
N VAL A 61 2.03 -6.36 -4.78
CA VAL A 61 1.60 -6.27 -3.39
C VAL A 61 0.15 -6.74 -3.21
N ALA A 62 -0.70 -6.60 -4.23
CA ALA A 62 -2.08 -7.13 -4.19
C ALA A 62 -2.14 -8.65 -3.94
N GLU A 63 -1.20 -9.41 -4.52
CA GLU A 63 -1.12 -10.86 -4.26
C GLU A 63 -0.69 -11.14 -2.83
N ILE A 64 0.32 -10.43 -2.33
CA ILE A 64 0.80 -10.56 -0.94
C ILE A 64 -0.33 -10.26 0.06
N GLU A 65 -1.06 -9.15 -0.14
CA GLU A 65 -2.20 -8.78 0.70
C GLU A 65 -3.30 -9.84 0.63
N THR A 66 -3.63 -10.32 -0.57
CA THR A 66 -4.66 -11.34 -0.77
C THR A 66 -4.32 -12.64 -0.03
N GLU A 67 -3.09 -13.12 -0.13
CA GLU A 67 -2.66 -14.34 0.57
C GLU A 67 -2.61 -14.14 2.10
N ALA A 68 -2.18 -12.97 2.58
CA ALA A 68 -2.20 -12.65 4.00
C ALA A 68 -3.63 -12.68 4.57
N PHE A 69 -4.60 -12.10 3.87
CA PHE A 69 -6.00 -12.15 4.29
C PHE A 69 -6.59 -13.56 4.24
N LYS A 70 -6.23 -14.37 3.22
CA LYS A 70 -6.68 -15.77 3.15
C LYS A 70 -6.17 -16.59 4.32
N GLU A 71 -4.88 -16.48 4.66
CA GLU A 71 -4.31 -17.22 5.78
C GLU A 71 -4.94 -16.76 7.10
N TYR A 72 -5.09 -15.45 7.32
CA TYR A 72 -5.79 -14.92 8.49
C TYR A 72 -7.21 -15.49 8.63
N ILE A 73 -8.00 -15.45 7.55
CA ILE A 73 -9.37 -15.98 7.54
C ILE A 73 -9.39 -17.46 7.89
N LYS A 74 -8.45 -18.23 7.34
CA LYS A 74 -8.31 -19.66 7.60
C LYS A 74 -7.95 -19.91 9.06
N GLU A 75 -6.94 -19.23 9.60
CA GLU A 75 -6.52 -19.39 10.99
C GLU A 75 -7.62 -19.02 11.98
N VAL A 76 -8.39 -17.96 11.72
CA VAL A 76 -9.57 -17.60 12.54
C VAL A 76 -10.63 -18.70 12.49
N LYS A 77 -10.95 -19.21 11.30
CA LYS A 77 -11.98 -20.28 11.14
C LYS A 77 -11.55 -21.60 11.75
N GLU A 78 -10.25 -21.90 11.74
CA GLU A 78 -9.68 -23.11 12.34
C GLU A 78 -9.39 -22.95 13.84
N GLY A 79 -9.62 -21.76 14.41
CA GLY A 79 -9.32 -21.47 15.82
C GLY A 79 -7.82 -21.45 16.15
N LYS A 80 -6.96 -21.25 15.16
CA LYS A 80 -5.50 -21.10 15.32
C LYS A 80 -5.09 -19.69 15.72
N PHE A 81 -5.89 -18.69 15.31
CA PHE A 81 -5.74 -17.30 15.72
C PHE A 81 -7.05 -16.80 16.36
N PRO A 82 -6.99 -16.00 17.45
CA PRO A 82 -5.78 -15.63 18.20
C PRO A 82 -5.20 -16.80 19.00
N THR A 83 -3.91 -16.74 19.28
CA THR A 83 -3.27 -17.53 20.35
C THR A 83 -3.23 -16.71 21.65
N ASP A 84 -2.82 -17.33 22.76
CA ASP A 84 -2.69 -16.66 24.06
C ASP A 84 -1.77 -15.42 24.01
N ASP A 85 -0.70 -15.46 23.20
CA ASP A 85 0.23 -14.34 23.00
C ASP A 85 -0.44 -13.08 22.40
N HIS A 86 -1.61 -13.24 21.78
CA HIS A 86 -2.39 -12.17 21.19
C HIS A 86 -3.49 -11.65 22.14
N CYS A 87 -3.59 -12.21 23.35
CA CYS A 87 -4.62 -11.89 24.32
C CYS A 87 -4.06 -11.04 25.47
N TYR A 88 -4.85 -10.08 25.93
CA TYR A 88 -4.61 -9.43 27.21
C TYR A 88 -5.37 -10.19 28.29
N HIS A 89 -4.64 -10.73 29.25
CA HIS A 89 -5.22 -11.38 30.41
C HIS A 89 -5.53 -10.39 31.52
N ILE A 90 -6.52 -10.72 32.34
CA ILE A 90 -6.76 -10.03 33.60
C ILE A 90 -5.48 -10.10 34.44
N LEU A 91 -5.12 -8.98 35.05
CA LEU A 91 -3.98 -8.92 35.95
C LEU A 91 -4.21 -9.87 37.11
N SER A 92 -3.19 -10.65 37.46
CA SER A 92 -3.30 -11.72 38.46
C SER A 92 -3.73 -11.23 39.85
N ASP A 93 -3.41 -9.98 40.20
CA ASP A 93 -3.82 -9.33 41.45
C ASP A 93 -5.28 -8.85 41.44
N ARG A 94 -5.95 -8.83 40.28
CA ARG A 94 -7.33 -8.37 40.10
C ARG A 94 -8.31 -9.45 39.68
N GLU A 95 -7.85 -10.69 39.52
CA GLU A 95 -8.66 -11.82 39.07
C GLU A 95 -9.91 -12.05 39.93
N LYS A 96 -9.75 -11.97 41.26
CA LYS A 96 -10.85 -12.15 42.20
C LYS A 96 -11.93 -11.07 42.07
N GLU A 97 -11.53 -9.79 42.04
CA GLU A 97 -12.45 -8.66 41.87
C GLU A 97 -13.23 -8.77 40.57
N TYR A 98 -12.56 -9.17 39.49
CA TYR A 98 -13.17 -9.34 38.18
C TYR A 98 -14.26 -10.41 38.21
N TYR A 99 -13.99 -11.59 38.76
CA TYR A 99 -15.00 -12.66 38.85
C TYR A 99 -16.12 -12.38 39.86
N GLU A 100 -15.87 -11.58 40.89
CA GLU A 100 -16.93 -11.08 41.78
C GLU A 100 -17.86 -10.11 41.04
N MET A 101 -17.29 -9.16 40.28
CA MET A 101 -18.05 -8.23 39.44
C MET A 101 -18.92 -8.95 38.41
N LEU A 102 -18.43 -10.01 37.74
CA LEU A 102 -19.22 -10.73 36.74
C LEU A 102 -20.49 -11.36 37.29
N LYS A 103 -20.47 -11.84 38.55
CA LYS A 103 -21.64 -12.44 39.21
C LYS A 103 -22.78 -11.44 39.44
N GLU A 104 -22.50 -10.13 39.39
CA GLU A 104 -23.53 -9.10 39.48
C GLU A 104 -24.39 -9.01 38.20
N TYR A 105 -23.92 -9.61 37.10
CA TYR A 105 -24.56 -9.56 35.77
C TYR A 105 -25.12 -10.92 35.29
N GLU A 106 -25.04 -11.97 36.12
CA GLU A 106 -25.72 -13.27 35.91
C GLU A 106 -27.14 -13.25 36.49
#